data_AF-A0A535V0Z7-F1
#
_entry.id   AF-A0A535V0Z7-F1
#
_cell.length_a   1.000
_cell.length_b   1.000
_cell.length_c   1.000
_cell.angle_alpha   90.00
_cell.angle_beta   90.00
_cell.angle_gamma   90.00
#
_symmetry.space_group_name_H-M   'P 1'
#
loop_
_entity.id
_entity.type
_entity.pdbx_description
1 polymer ?
#
loop_
_entity_poly.entity_id
_entity_poly.type
_entity_poly.pdbx_seq_one_letter_code
_entity_poly.pdbx_strand_id
1 'polypeptide(L)'
;MRRHAVIASVLALVVVAGSLIYMWGRGGASAFGFGRSLDSALSQRVPSPVDNQDHLYVLDGWGGLHPVGASPVLSTSASWPNKDIAFSLALFPDGTGGYVMDGWGGLHPVGSAHAVDSGVYWPHWIGAREVVMAPWSTSASPAGYLLDADGGIHPFGGAPPVIGNATWPGQGTARGLVLSPRSTPSSVMGYTLDGFGGIHPFGGARAVLGAASFTGDMARGIVVVPGRGLLVEGYTLDYSGGIHPFGGAPAVMSSASWPGKDEADSLVVWTSAPAGSPGGWVLDRQGEVHAWGSAPVLRASQTWAGWDIARGLAGAGSGGGSTERLILDAQPLRDGWGAYFNQRDVRWASAGVGGTFPVWKIGCLVSDLAMVYSHFGHQSVSPATIAAHGGWFDGSGAIYNSALNVPGHTTVVVRDPSAAWIAAQVGAGHPVIVGMNLPSGGTHFVVLTGRDGASDYFVNDPWEQNAMHVRFSGDWFTRGPIYEAIAFV
;
A
#
# COMPACT_ATOMS: atom_id res chain seq x y z
N MET A 1 -3.23 -62.76 -30.40
CA MET A 1 -4.47 -62.80 -29.60
C MET A 1 -4.10 -63.03 -28.14
N ARG A 2 -4.54 -62.10 -27.27
CA ARG A 2 -4.81 -62.21 -25.82
C ARG A 2 -3.76 -62.83 -24.85
N ARG A 3 -3.30 -61.94 -23.93
CA ARG A 3 -3.24 -62.02 -22.43
C ARG A 3 -2.42 -63.18 -21.81
N HIS A 4 -1.73 -63.09 -20.67
CA HIS A 4 -1.21 -62.09 -19.70
C HIS A 4 -0.52 -62.95 -18.61
N ALA A 5 0.61 -62.51 -18.03
CA ALA A 5 0.95 -62.71 -16.60
C ALA A 5 2.25 -61.92 -16.28
N VAL A 6 2.13 -60.75 -15.63
CA VAL A 6 2.41 -60.49 -14.20
C VAL A 6 3.93 -60.41 -13.89
N ILE A 7 4.43 -59.18 -13.76
CA ILE A 7 5.74 -58.86 -13.18
C ILE A 7 5.47 -58.23 -11.80
N ALA A 8 6.02 -58.84 -10.75
CA ALA A 8 6.03 -58.31 -9.39
C ALA A 8 7.25 -57.38 -9.20
N SER A 9 7.01 -56.22 -8.58
CA SER A 9 8.01 -55.19 -8.30
C SER A 9 8.88 -55.54 -7.09
N VAL A 10 10.19 -55.34 -7.21
CA VAL A 10 11.21 -55.52 -6.16
C VAL A 10 11.41 -54.19 -5.42
N LEU A 11 11.26 -54.20 -4.09
CA LEU A 11 11.75 -53.16 -3.18
C LEU A 11 13.27 -53.23 -3.10
N ALA A 12 13.96 -52.08 -3.23
CA ALA A 12 15.36 -51.94 -2.88
C ALA A 12 15.51 -51.00 -1.67
N LEU A 13 15.93 -51.58 -0.54
CA LEU A 13 16.38 -50.91 0.68
C LEU A 13 17.91 -51.01 0.70
N VAL A 14 18.64 -49.89 0.71
CA VAL A 14 20.10 -49.88 0.87
C VAL A 14 20.45 -49.35 2.25
N VAL A 15 20.99 -50.24 3.08
CA VAL A 15 21.64 -49.96 4.37
C VAL A 15 23.15 -50.04 4.13
N VAL A 16 23.90 -48.98 4.45
CA VAL A 16 25.36 -49.01 4.45
C VAL A 16 25.84 -49.20 5.89
N ALA A 17 26.53 -50.33 6.13
CA ALA A 17 27.14 -50.69 7.40
C ALA A 17 28.53 -50.02 7.54
N GLY A 18 28.79 -49.46 8.73
CA GLY A 18 30.10 -48.97 9.13
C GLY A 18 30.96 -50.06 9.75
N SER A 19 32.19 -50.19 9.30
CA SER A 19 33.16 -51.19 9.76
C SER A 19 33.81 -50.77 11.09
N LEU A 20 33.73 -51.67 12.07
CA LEU A 20 34.52 -51.69 13.30
C LEU A 20 35.94 -52.18 13.01
N ILE A 21 36.96 -51.45 13.48
CA ILE A 21 38.28 -52.01 13.79
C ILE A 21 38.63 -51.63 15.23
N TYR A 22 38.92 -52.67 16.01
CA TYR A 22 39.26 -52.67 17.41
C TYR A 22 40.77 -52.91 17.52
N MET A 23 41.53 -52.02 18.16
CA MET A 23 42.83 -52.39 18.75
C MET A 23 43.08 -51.59 20.03
N TRP A 24 43.34 -52.33 21.10
CA TRP A 24 43.65 -51.88 22.45
C TRP A 24 45.14 -51.58 22.62
N GLY A 25 45.48 -50.58 23.45
CA GLY A 25 46.83 -50.34 23.97
C GLY A 25 46.79 -49.39 25.18
N ARG A 26 47.21 -49.89 26.35
CA ARG A 26 47.20 -49.24 27.67
C ARG A 26 48.26 -48.13 27.82
N GLY A 27 47.98 -47.15 28.69
CA GLY A 27 49.00 -46.29 29.33
C GLY A 27 48.40 -45.02 29.91
N GLY A 28 48.52 -44.80 31.23
CA GLY A 28 47.81 -43.76 31.95
C GLY A 28 48.55 -42.43 32.09
N ALA A 29 47.80 -41.44 32.60
CA ALA A 29 48.20 -40.36 33.53
C ALA A 29 47.78 -38.94 33.10
N SER A 30 47.34 -38.21 34.12
CA SER A 30 47.30 -36.75 34.30
C SER A 30 46.19 -35.93 33.64
N ALA A 31 45.23 -35.57 34.48
CA ALA A 31 44.43 -34.36 34.35
C ALA A 31 45.34 -33.12 34.39
N PHE A 32 45.23 -32.28 33.37
CA PHE A 32 45.52 -30.85 33.44
C PHE A 32 44.48 -30.14 32.56
N GLY A 33 43.56 -29.43 33.21
CA GLY A 33 42.58 -28.61 32.52
C GLY A 33 43.22 -27.32 32.01
N PHE A 34 42.94 -26.97 30.76
CA PHE A 34 42.94 -25.60 30.23
C PHE A 34 42.07 -25.60 28.97
N GLY A 35 41.18 -24.60 28.84
CA GLY A 35 40.59 -24.24 27.54
C GLY A 35 39.08 -24.43 27.36
N ARG A 36 38.24 -23.96 28.30
CA ARG A 36 36.90 -23.47 27.93
C ARG A 36 37.05 -22.05 27.35
N SER A 37 37.05 -21.96 26.02
CA SER A 37 36.90 -20.72 25.22
C SER A 37 36.83 -21.17 23.75
N LEU A 38 35.83 -20.91 22.91
CA LEU A 38 34.73 -19.96 22.89
C LEU A 38 33.63 -20.59 22.01
N ASP A 39 32.52 -21.06 22.60
CA ASP A 39 31.26 -21.29 21.87
C ASP A 39 30.12 -20.51 22.53
N SER A 40 30.48 -19.35 23.09
CA SER A 40 29.53 -18.29 23.43
C SER A 40 29.67 -17.16 22.42
N ALA A 41 29.56 -17.49 21.13
CA ALA A 41 29.13 -16.49 20.16
C ALA A 41 27.65 -16.25 20.46
N LEU A 42 27.38 -15.10 21.08
CA LEU A 42 26.08 -14.57 21.42
C LEU A 42 25.13 -14.73 20.22
N SER A 43 24.32 -15.79 20.22
CA SER A 43 23.05 -15.74 19.50
C SER A 43 22.22 -14.73 20.29
N GLN A 44 22.30 -13.45 19.91
CA GLN A 44 21.45 -12.41 20.47
C GLN A 44 20.02 -12.92 20.33
N ARG A 45 19.41 -13.28 21.46
CA ARG A 45 18.02 -13.69 21.50
C ARG A 45 17.22 -12.47 21.08
N VAL A 46 16.73 -12.47 19.84
CA VAL A 46 15.82 -11.45 19.35
C VAL A 46 14.60 -11.46 20.29
N PRO A 47 14.34 -10.37 21.03
CA PRO A 47 13.18 -10.33 21.93
C PRO A 47 11.91 -10.54 21.13
N SER A 48 10.96 -11.29 21.68
CA SER A 48 9.62 -11.34 21.10
C SER A 48 8.98 -9.95 21.16
N PRO A 49 8.14 -9.59 20.18
CA PRO A 49 7.39 -8.34 20.24
C PRO A 49 6.58 -8.24 21.54
N VAL A 50 6.40 -7.02 22.03
CA VAL A 50 5.48 -6.75 23.14
C VAL A 50 4.03 -6.99 22.71
N ASP A 51 3.12 -7.09 23.68
CA ASP A 51 1.70 -7.14 23.38
C ASP A 51 1.26 -5.90 22.62
N ASN A 52 0.77 -6.10 21.39
CA ASN A 52 0.35 -5.01 20.53
C ASN A 52 -1.11 -4.58 20.77
N GLN A 53 -1.84 -5.16 21.72
CA GLN A 53 -3.18 -4.70 22.09
C GLN A 53 -3.19 -3.22 22.53
N ASP A 54 -2.12 -2.77 23.20
CA ASP A 54 -1.92 -1.38 23.64
C ASP A 54 -0.77 -0.68 22.88
N HIS A 55 -0.43 -1.20 21.70
CA HIS A 55 0.56 -0.60 20.79
C HIS A 55 0.11 -0.74 19.33
N LEU A 56 -1.17 -0.45 19.04
CA LEU A 56 -1.82 -0.58 17.74
C LEU A 56 -2.28 0.79 17.22
N TYR A 57 -2.04 1.06 15.94
CA TYR A 57 -2.26 2.38 15.33
C TYR A 57 -2.80 2.25 13.91
N VAL A 58 -3.73 3.14 13.58
CA VAL A 58 -4.18 3.39 12.20
C VAL A 58 -3.39 4.56 11.61
N LEU A 59 -2.94 4.40 10.38
CA LEU A 59 -2.37 5.44 9.53
C LEU A 59 -3.45 5.94 8.56
N ASP A 60 -3.65 7.25 8.49
CA ASP A 60 -4.37 7.88 7.38
C ASP A 60 -3.42 8.28 6.23
N GLY A 61 -3.98 8.44 5.03
CA GLY A 61 -3.23 8.78 3.83
C GLY A 61 -2.54 10.14 3.86
N TRP A 62 -2.90 11.01 4.81
CA TRP A 62 -2.26 12.32 5.01
C TRP A 62 -1.08 12.26 5.99
N GLY A 63 -0.78 11.08 6.54
CA GLY A 63 0.34 10.85 7.47
C GLY A 63 -0.05 10.92 8.95
N GLY A 64 -1.34 11.09 9.27
CA GLY A 64 -1.83 11.09 10.64
C GLY A 64 -1.83 9.69 11.26
N LEU A 65 -1.38 9.60 12.51
CA LEU A 65 -1.39 8.36 13.30
C LEU A 65 -2.44 8.42 14.40
N HIS A 66 -3.30 7.40 14.43
CA HIS A 66 -4.46 7.34 15.30
C HIS A 66 -4.36 6.11 16.20
N PRO A 67 -4.19 6.29 17.52
CA PRO A 67 -4.15 5.16 18.46
C PRO A 67 -5.42 4.30 18.40
N VAL A 68 -5.25 3.00 18.59
CA VAL A 68 -6.32 2.02 18.71
C VAL A 68 -6.33 1.45 20.12
N GLY A 69 -7.51 1.30 20.71
CA GLY A 69 -7.64 0.80 22.09
C GLY A 69 -7.00 1.74 23.11
N ALA A 70 -6.18 1.21 24.02
CA ALA A 70 -5.48 2.00 25.04
C ALA A 70 -4.06 2.38 24.62
N SER A 71 -3.74 2.31 23.33
CA SER A 71 -2.41 2.66 22.82
C SER A 71 -2.06 4.12 23.14
N PRO A 72 -0.83 4.42 23.58
CA PRO A 72 -0.40 5.80 23.82
C PRO A 72 -0.31 6.57 22.50
N VAL A 73 -0.28 7.90 22.53
CA VAL A 73 -0.05 8.69 21.32
C VAL A 73 1.43 8.59 20.91
N LEU A 74 1.70 8.31 19.64
CA LEU A 74 3.04 8.42 19.05
C LEU A 74 3.14 9.69 18.21
N SER A 75 4.22 10.44 18.39
CA SER A 75 4.57 11.54 17.49
C SER A 75 4.99 11.00 16.12
N THR A 76 4.70 11.73 15.06
CA THR A 76 5.13 11.41 13.69
C THR A 76 5.68 12.66 13.02
N SER A 77 6.70 12.51 12.18
CA SER A 77 7.15 13.58 11.28
C SER A 77 6.36 13.62 9.97
N ALA A 78 5.57 12.59 9.69
CA ALA A 78 4.80 12.45 8.46
C ALA A 78 3.66 13.49 8.41
N SER A 79 3.59 14.28 7.34
CA SER A 79 2.49 15.21 7.12
C SER A 79 2.37 15.60 5.65
N TRP A 80 1.23 15.25 5.06
CA TRP A 80 0.84 15.67 3.71
C TRP A 80 -0.62 16.12 3.73
N PRO A 81 -0.91 17.33 4.24
CA PRO A 81 -2.26 17.84 4.31
C PRO A 81 -2.92 17.80 2.93
N ASN A 82 -4.07 17.13 2.85
CA ASN A 82 -4.87 16.98 1.63
C ASN A 82 -4.26 16.12 0.53
N LYS A 83 -3.21 15.35 0.82
CA LYS A 83 -2.54 14.50 -0.16
C LYS A 83 -2.42 13.09 0.38
N ASP A 84 -3.08 12.18 -0.31
CA ASP A 84 -3.17 10.77 0.02
C ASP A 84 -1.92 10.03 -0.48
N ILE A 85 -0.88 9.99 0.35
CA ILE A 85 0.41 9.40 -0.05
C ILE A 85 1.10 8.61 1.06
N ALA A 86 0.62 8.67 2.29
CA ALA A 86 1.12 7.79 3.35
C ALA A 86 0.54 6.39 3.14
N PHE A 87 1.35 5.42 2.72
CA PHE A 87 0.85 4.11 2.26
C PHE A 87 1.15 2.96 3.20
N SER A 88 2.07 3.09 4.14
CA SER A 88 2.37 1.97 5.04
C SER A 88 2.89 2.45 6.37
N LEU A 89 2.56 1.70 7.43
CA LEU A 89 3.08 1.88 8.77
C LEU A 89 3.64 0.55 9.26
N ALA A 90 4.82 0.59 9.87
CA ALA A 90 5.38 -0.56 10.60
C ALA A 90 6.07 -0.11 11.88
N LEU A 91 5.86 -0.86 12.96
CA LEU A 91 6.44 -0.54 14.28
C LEU A 91 7.51 -1.54 14.69
N PHE A 92 8.46 -1.05 15.49
CA PHE A 92 9.46 -1.89 16.14
C PHE A 92 8.79 -2.94 17.05
N PRO A 93 9.44 -4.09 17.29
CA PRO A 93 8.97 -5.13 18.21
C PRO A 93 8.64 -4.63 19.63
N ASP A 94 9.32 -3.60 20.11
CA ASP A 94 9.10 -3.02 21.44
C ASP A 94 7.97 -1.97 21.48
N GLY A 95 7.38 -1.63 20.32
CA GLY A 95 6.28 -0.68 20.22
C GLY A 95 6.67 0.78 20.44
N THR A 96 7.96 1.13 20.58
CA THR A 96 8.37 2.50 20.94
C THR A 96 8.32 3.48 19.77
N GLY A 97 8.11 2.99 18.55
CA GLY A 97 8.14 3.78 17.33
C GLY A 97 8.23 2.91 16.09
N GLY A 98 8.56 3.54 14.96
CA GLY A 98 8.66 2.88 13.67
C GLY A 98 8.73 3.89 12.54
N TYR A 99 8.16 3.53 11.39
CA TYR A 99 8.16 4.40 10.21
C TYR A 99 6.81 4.39 9.49
N VAL A 100 6.38 5.59 9.11
CA VAL A 100 5.44 5.78 8.00
C VAL A 100 6.24 5.79 6.70
N MET A 101 5.73 5.12 5.69
CA MET A 101 6.28 5.14 4.34
C MET A 101 5.34 5.90 3.40
N ASP A 102 5.90 6.85 2.64
CA ASP A 102 5.18 7.52 1.57
C ASP A 102 5.21 6.73 0.25
N GLY A 103 4.35 7.10 -0.70
CA GLY A 103 4.22 6.43 -1.99
C GLY A 103 5.43 6.42 -2.90
N TRP A 104 6.45 7.23 -2.60
CA TRP A 104 7.71 7.25 -3.33
C TRP A 104 8.81 6.46 -2.64
N GLY A 105 8.56 5.95 -1.43
CA GLY A 105 9.50 5.15 -0.65
C GLY A 105 10.28 5.93 0.40
N GLY A 106 9.91 7.20 0.66
CA GLY A 106 10.45 7.98 1.78
C GLY A 106 9.96 7.43 3.12
N LEU A 107 10.86 7.38 4.11
CA LEU A 107 10.57 6.89 5.46
C LEU A 107 10.54 8.03 6.47
N HIS A 108 9.45 8.10 7.23
CA HIS A 108 9.14 9.19 8.16
C HIS A 108 9.08 8.64 9.58
N PRO A 109 9.98 9.06 10.49
CA PRO A 109 10.03 8.54 11.84
C PRO A 109 8.74 8.72 12.64
N VAL A 110 8.41 7.65 13.38
CA VAL A 110 7.33 7.61 14.37
C VAL A 110 7.90 7.28 15.75
N GLY A 111 7.36 7.91 16.79
CA GLY A 111 7.75 7.68 18.18
C GLY A 111 9.22 7.98 18.41
N SER A 112 9.94 7.02 18.99
CA SER A 112 11.38 7.14 19.27
C SER A 112 12.28 6.78 18.09
N ALA A 113 11.74 6.55 16.88
CA ALA A 113 12.55 6.18 15.73
C ALA A 113 13.49 7.31 15.30
N HIS A 114 14.70 6.95 14.87
CA HIS A 114 15.63 7.88 14.24
C HIS A 114 15.40 7.90 12.71
N ALA A 115 15.71 9.01 12.04
CA ALA A 115 15.64 9.09 10.59
C ALA A 115 16.55 8.04 9.92
N VAL A 116 16.01 7.34 8.93
CA VAL A 116 16.74 6.38 8.08
C VAL A 116 16.29 6.56 6.64
N ASP A 117 17.20 6.29 5.72
CA ASP A 117 16.93 6.28 4.28
C ASP A 117 16.62 4.85 3.84
N SER A 118 15.60 4.66 3.00
CA SER A 118 15.21 3.36 2.47
C SER A 118 16.16 2.83 1.39
N GLY A 119 17.05 3.69 0.88
CA GLY A 119 17.95 3.42 -0.24
C GLY A 119 17.29 3.60 -1.61
N VAL A 120 16.00 3.92 -1.66
CA VAL A 120 15.20 4.04 -2.89
C VAL A 120 14.21 5.18 -2.82
N TYR A 121 14.03 5.87 -3.95
CA TYR A 121 13.07 6.96 -4.06
C TYR A 121 12.56 7.10 -5.49
N TRP A 122 11.24 7.07 -5.68
CA TRP A 122 10.59 7.08 -7.00
C TRP A 122 9.59 8.23 -7.15
N PRO A 123 10.04 9.49 -7.25
CA PRO A 123 9.14 10.67 -7.22
C PRO A 123 8.14 10.76 -8.39
N HIS A 124 8.35 9.95 -9.44
CA HIS A 124 7.51 9.93 -10.66
C HIS A 124 6.80 8.60 -10.89
N TRP A 125 6.88 7.70 -9.92
CA TRP A 125 6.22 6.40 -9.96
C TRP A 125 5.80 6.04 -8.54
N ILE A 126 4.49 5.99 -8.29
CA ILE A 126 3.92 5.49 -7.02
C ILE A 126 4.18 3.97 -6.92
N GLY A 127 5.43 3.67 -6.59
CA GLY A 127 6.02 2.35 -6.63
C GLY A 127 6.13 1.70 -5.26
N ALA A 128 6.14 2.48 -4.17
CA ALA A 128 6.21 1.90 -2.85
C ALA A 128 4.90 1.16 -2.50
N ARG A 129 5.00 0.02 -1.81
CA ARG A 129 3.85 -0.81 -1.41
C ARG A 129 3.78 -1.07 0.07
N GLU A 130 4.88 -1.49 0.68
CA GLU A 130 4.87 -1.80 2.11
C GLU A 130 6.24 -1.59 2.73
N VAL A 131 6.26 -1.15 3.99
CA VAL A 131 7.43 -1.18 4.84
C VAL A 131 7.21 -2.21 5.94
N VAL A 132 8.24 -2.99 6.27
CA VAL A 132 8.22 -3.90 7.44
C VAL A 132 9.47 -3.74 8.28
N MET A 133 9.29 -3.84 9.60
CA MET A 133 10.40 -3.86 10.54
C MET A 133 10.91 -5.28 10.76
N ALA A 134 12.22 -5.44 10.85
CA ALA A 134 12.81 -6.72 11.17
C ALA A 134 12.56 -7.09 12.65
N PRO A 135 12.45 -8.40 12.98
CA PRO A 135 12.29 -8.84 14.37
C PRO A 135 13.39 -8.34 15.32
N TRP A 136 14.61 -8.09 14.82
CA TRP A 136 15.74 -7.58 15.59
C TRP A 136 15.86 -6.05 15.59
N SER A 137 14.94 -5.35 14.92
CA SER A 137 14.97 -3.90 14.81
C SER A 137 14.68 -3.24 16.15
N THR A 138 15.35 -2.13 16.41
CA THR A 138 15.08 -1.25 17.57
C THR A 138 15.17 0.21 17.14
N SER A 139 14.70 1.13 17.97
CA SER A 139 14.89 2.56 17.71
C SER A 139 16.36 2.98 17.61
N ALA A 140 17.24 2.38 18.41
CA ALA A 140 18.68 2.65 18.39
C ALA A 140 19.42 1.99 17.22
N SER A 141 18.84 0.93 16.65
CA SER A 141 19.40 0.21 15.50
C SER A 141 18.27 -0.25 14.59
N PRO A 142 17.68 0.68 13.80
CA PRO A 142 16.58 0.35 12.90
C PRO A 142 17.05 -0.61 11.81
N ALA A 143 16.22 -1.59 11.49
CA ALA A 143 16.45 -2.54 10.40
C ALA A 143 15.11 -2.96 9.81
N GLY A 144 14.94 -2.83 8.50
CA GLY A 144 13.70 -3.24 7.86
C GLY A 144 13.85 -3.38 6.35
N TYR A 145 12.71 -3.62 5.71
CA TYR A 145 12.63 -3.80 4.27
C TYR A 145 11.46 -3.01 3.71
N LEU A 146 11.67 -2.43 2.54
CA LEU A 146 10.64 -1.80 1.72
C LEU A 146 10.33 -2.72 0.53
N LEU A 147 9.04 -2.92 0.25
CA LEU A 147 8.52 -3.59 -0.94
C LEU A 147 8.08 -2.55 -1.98
N ASP A 148 8.51 -2.75 -3.22
CA ASP A 148 7.95 -2.01 -4.37
C ASP A 148 6.84 -2.80 -5.10
N ALA A 149 6.12 -2.10 -5.97
CA ALA A 149 4.96 -2.58 -6.71
C ALA A 149 5.27 -3.76 -7.63
N ASP A 150 6.51 -3.86 -8.07
CA ASP A 150 7.00 -4.90 -8.98
C ASP A 150 7.67 -6.04 -8.20
N GLY A 151 7.57 -6.07 -6.88
CA GLY A 151 8.08 -7.15 -6.02
C GLY A 151 9.55 -7.02 -5.65
N GLY A 152 10.22 -5.91 -5.97
CA GLY A 152 11.54 -5.62 -5.47
C GLY A 152 11.54 -5.38 -3.95
N ILE A 153 12.52 -5.96 -3.26
CA ILE A 153 12.69 -5.83 -1.81
C ILE A 153 13.98 -5.05 -1.54
N HIS A 154 13.85 -3.93 -0.84
CA HIS A 154 14.93 -2.97 -0.58
C HIS A 154 15.24 -2.94 0.92
N PRO A 155 16.40 -3.46 1.37
CA PRO A 155 16.78 -3.40 2.78
C PRO A 155 17.16 -1.96 3.18
N PHE A 156 16.84 -1.57 4.40
CA PHE A 156 17.27 -0.30 4.97
C PHE A 156 17.77 -0.43 6.41
N GLY A 157 18.49 0.59 6.88
CA GLY A 157 19.14 0.58 8.19
C GLY A 157 20.14 -0.59 8.32
N GLY A 158 20.05 -1.35 9.40
CA GLY A 158 20.89 -2.52 9.66
C GLY A 158 20.39 -3.83 9.04
N ALA A 159 19.41 -3.80 8.13
CA ALA A 159 18.89 -5.00 7.49
C ALA A 159 19.86 -5.53 6.41
N PRO A 160 20.17 -6.84 6.38
CA PRO A 160 20.97 -7.42 5.32
C PRO A 160 20.16 -7.63 4.03
N PRO A 161 20.80 -7.62 2.85
CA PRO A 161 20.14 -7.92 1.59
C PRO A 161 19.51 -9.32 1.56
N VAL A 162 18.44 -9.46 0.80
CA VAL A 162 17.74 -10.75 0.57
C VAL A 162 17.92 -11.21 -0.87
N ILE A 163 17.70 -12.50 -1.09
CA ILE A 163 17.74 -13.13 -2.41
C ILE A 163 16.50 -14.02 -2.60
N GLY A 164 16.20 -14.36 -3.86
CA GLY A 164 15.18 -15.36 -4.19
C GLY A 164 13.73 -14.87 -4.11
N ASN A 165 13.50 -13.55 -4.02
CA ASN A 165 12.16 -12.99 -4.14
C ASN A 165 11.63 -13.07 -5.58
N ALA A 166 10.31 -13.22 -5.70
CA ALA A 166 9.63 -13.06 -6.98
C ALA A 166 9.53 -11.58 -7.35
N THR A 167 9.64 -11.28 -8.65
CA THR A 167 9.43 -9.95 -9.21
C THR A 167 8.51 -10.01 -10.42
N TRP A 168 7.77 -8.93 -10.64
CA TRP A 168 6.77 -8.74 -11.69
C TRP A 168 6.97 -7.38 -12.37
N PRO A 169 8.03 -7.20 -13.17
CA PRO A 169 8.38 -5.90 -13.73
C PRO A 169 7.23 -5.27 -14.53
N GLY A 170 6.86 -4.04 -14.18
CA GLY A 170 5.81 -3.24 -14.81
C GLY A 170 4.39 -3.73 -14.57
N GLN A 171 4.18 -4.72 -13.69
CA GLN A 171 2.84 -5.25 -13.42
C GLN A 171 2.18 -4.59 -12.21
N GLY A 172 2.95 -4.06 -11.26
CA GLY A 172 2.40 -3.44 -10.06
C GLY A 172 1.58 -4.40 -9.18
N THR A 173 1.89 -5.71 -9.22
CA THR A 173 1.09 -6.79 -8.61
C THR A 173 1.41 -7.06 -7.14
N ALA A 174 2.55 -6.60 -6.62
CA ALA A 174 2.92 -6.84 -5.23
C ALA A 174 1.94 -6.14 -4.26
N ARG A 175 1.46 -6.87 -3.25
CA ARG A 175 0.48 -6.39 -2.26
C ARG A 175 0.96 -6.48 -0.82
N GLY A 176 1.86 -7.42 -0.52
CA GLY A 176 2.31 -7.61 0.84
C GLY A 176 3.74 -8.13 0.97
N LEU A 177 4.38 -7.84 2.09
CA LEU A 177 5.69 -8.31 2.53
C LEU A 177 5.57 -8.65 4.02
N VAL A 178 6.05 -9.82 4.44
CA VAL A 178 6.08 -10.21 5.85
C VAL A 178 7.35 -10.98 6.16
N LEU A 179 7.97 -10.68 7.31
CA LEU A 179 9.08 -11.47 7.83
C LEU A 179 8.57 -12.56 8.76
N SER A 180 9.23 -13.71 8.72
CA SER A 180 9.05 -14.77 9.71
C SER A 180 9.45 -14.25 11.10
N PRO A 181 8.70 -14.57 12.17
CA PRO A 181 9.10 -14.25 13.54
C PRO A 181 10.46 -14.86 13.95
N ARG A 182 10.93 -15.88 13.20
CA ARG A 182 12.23 -16.55 13.41
C ARG A 182 13.36 -15.97 12.54
N SER A 183 13.08 -14.93 11.76
CA SER A 183 14.07 -14.27 10.91
C SER A 183 15.18 -13.64 11.76
N THR A 184 16.43 -13.77 11.32
CA THR A 184 17.60 -13.15 11.98
C THR A 184 18.47 -12.43 10.94
N PRO A 185 19.42 -11.55 11.36
CA PRO A 185 20.35 -10.94 10.42
C PRO A 185 21.18 -11.96 9.62
N SER A 186 21.50 -13.13 10.20
CA SER A 186 22.26 -14.18 9.52
C SER A 186 21.39 -15.13 8.68
N SER A 187 20.08 -15.09 8.84
CA SER A 187 19.14 -15.96 8.15
C SER A 187 17.81 -15.24 7.99
N VAL A 188 17.77 -14.33 7.02
CA VAL A 188 16.54 -13.61 6.70
C VAL A 188 15.55 -14.57 6.04
N MET A 189 14.31 -14.54 6.51
CA MET A 189 13.24 -15.37 5.95
C MET A 189 11.92 -14.62 6.00
N GLY A 190 11.24 -14.55 4.87
CA GLY A 190 9.93 -13.92 4.74
C GLY A 190 9.24 -14.30 3.44
N TYR A 191 8.12 -13.62 3.19
CA TYR A 191 7.23 -13.87 2.08
C TYR A 191 6.75 -12.56 1.45
N THR A 192 6.63 -12.54 0.13
CA THR A 192 5.82 -11.53 -0.57
C THR A 192 4.47 -12.12 -0.99
N LEU A 193 3.47 -11.26 -1.06
CA LEU A 193 2.11 -11.57 -1.50
C LEU A 193 1.82 -10.81 -2.79
N ASP A 194 1.31 -11.51 -3.79
CA ASP A 194 0.78 -10.90 -5.01
C ASP A 194 -0.75 -10.70 -4.94
N GLY A 195 -1.29 -9.83 -5.80
CA GLY A 195 -2.73 -9.53 -5.86
C GLY A 195 -3.63 -10.75 -6.11
N PHE A 196 -3.12 -11.82 -6.70
CA PHE A 196 -3.89 -13.04 -6.99
C PHE A 196 -3.83 -14.06 -5.85
N GLY A 197 -3.21 -13.72 -4.72
CA GLY A 197 -3.11 -14.57 -3.54
C GLY A 197 -1.87 -15.47 -3.53
N GLY A 198 -0.99 -15.35 -4.53
CA GLY A 198 0.27 -16.08 -4.56
C GLY A 198 1.22 -15.61 -3.45
N ILE A 199 1.77 -16.57 -2.70
CA ILE A 199 2.72 -16.33 -1.61
C ILE A 199 4.11 -16.82 -2.03
N HIS A 200 5.08 -15.91 -2.08
CA HIS A 200 6.40 -16.16 -2.65
C HIS A 200 7.47 -16.06 -1.56
N PRO A 201 8.15 -17.17 -1.20
CA PRO A 201 9.21 -17.13 -0.20
C PRO A 201 10.44 -16.38 -0.72
N PHE A 202 11.16 -15.71 0.18
CA PHE A 202 12.50 -15.18 -0.09
C PHE A 202 13.46 -15.49 1.06
N GLY A 203 14.76 -15.32 0.80
CA GLY A 203 15.82 -15.65 1.73
C GLY A 203 15.82 -17.15 2.07
N GLY A 204 15.88 -17.48 3.36
CA GLY A 204 15.80 -18.85 3.87
C GLY A 204 14.38 -19.36 4.10
N ALA A 205 13.35 -18.65 3.63
CA ALA A 205 11.96 -19.05 3.86
C ALA A 205 11.59 -20.33 3.11
N ARG A 206 10.72 -21.12 3.74
CA ARG A 206 10.20 -22.37 3.15
C ARG A 206 8.94 -22.07 2.36
N ALA A 207 8.71 -22.79 1.27
CA ALA A 207 7.49 -22.66 0.48
C ALA A 207 6.22 -22.87 1.34
N VAL A 208 5.20 -22.07 1.06
CA VAL A 208 3.87 -22.17 1.67
C VAL A 208 3.01 -23.14 0.86
N LEU A 209 2.18 -23.93 1.54
CA LEU A 209 1.21 -24.83 0.92
C LEU A 209 -0.20 -24.35 1.26
N GLY A 210 -1.18 -24.63 0.39
CA GLY A 210 -2.59 -24.36 0.69
C GLY A 210 -2.95 -22.88 0.80
N ALA A 211 -2.22 -21.99 0.11
CA ALA A 211 -2.63 -20.59 -0.04
C ALA A 211 -3.88 -20.48 -0.91
N ALA A 212 -4.78 -19.56 -0.57
CA ALA A 212 -5.91 -19.22 -1.43
C ALA A 212 -5.40 -18.57 -2.73
N SER A 213 -6.15 -18.77 -3.83
CA SER A 213 -5.88 -18.12 -5.10
C SER A 213 -7.14 -17.42 -5.59
N PHE A 214 -6.97 -16.25 -6.19
CA PHE A 214 -8.03 -15.36 -6.61
C PHE A 214 -8.03 -15.18 -8.13
N THR A 215 -9.21 -14.92 -8.70
CA THR A 215 -9.37 -14.73 -10.16
C THR A 215 -8.96 -13.33 -10.63
N GLY A 216 -8.59 -12.45 -9.72
CA GLY A 216 -8.19 -11.07 -9.97
C GLY A 216 -7.30 -10.55 -8.84
N ASP A 217 -6.98 -9.26 -8.90
CA ASP A 217 -6.28 -8.56 -7.84
C ASP A 217 -7.20 -8.36 -6.62
N MET A 218 -7.12 -9.31 -5.70
CA MET A 218 -7.97 -9.35 -4.51
C MET A 218 -7.22 -9.38 -3.19
N ALA A 219 -5.98 -9.84 -3.16
CA ALA A 219 -5.23 -9.93 -1.93
C ALA A 219 -4.87 -8.54 -1.39
N ARG A 220 -4.94 -8.36 -0.07
CA ARG A 220 -4.70 -7.07 0.60
C ARG A 220 -3.66 -7.14 1.71
N GLY A 221 -3.44 -8.33 2.29
CA GLY A 221 -2.38 -8.48 3.28
C GLY A 221 -2.03 -9.93 3.58
N ILE A 222 -0.87 -10.12 4.20
CA ILE A 222 -0.36 -11.43 4.62
C ILE A 222 0.21 -11.31 6.04
N VAL A 223 -0.09 -12.29 6.89
CA VAL A 223 0.57 -12.45 8.20
C VAL A 223 1.07 -13.87 8.38
N VAL A 224 2.19 -14.02 9.08
CA VAL A 224 2.74 -15.32 9.51
C VAL A 224 2.57 -15.42 11.02
N VAL A 225 2.03 -16.53 11.49
CA VAL A 225 1.83 -16.79 12.93
C VAL A 225 2.84 -17.82 13.44
N PRO A 226 3.14 -17.86 14.74
CA PRO A 226 3.96 -18.91 15.33
C PRO A 226 3.33 -20.29 15.11
N GLY A 227 3.87 -21.06 14.17
CA GLY A 227 3.37 -22.39 13.83
C GLY A 227 3.69 -23.44 14.89
N ARG A 228 2.87 -24.50 14.93
CA ARG A 228 2.99 -25.62 15.89
C ARG A 228 3.61 -26.87 15.28
N GLY A 229 3.80 -26.90 13.97
CA GLY A 229 4.23 -28.07 13.24
C GLY A 229 5.31 -27.82 12.19
N LEU A 230 5.44 -28.78 11.28
CA LEU A 230 6.39 -28.72 10.17
C LEU A 230 5.95 -27.76 9.07
N LEU A 231 4.72 -27.22 9.07
CA LEU A 231 4.26 -26.30 8.03
C LEU A 231 4.41 -24.85 8.48
N VAL A 232 4.55 -23.95 7.50
CA VAL A 232 4.40 -22.51 7.74
C VAL A 232 2.92 -22.24 8.01
N GLU A 233 2.60 -21.38 8.96
CA GLU A 233 1.22 -21.07 9.34
C GLU A 233 1.01 -19.57 9.22
N GLY A 234 -0.14 -19.16 8.69
CA GLY A 234 -0.50 -17.76 8.55
C GLY A 234 -1.80 -17.58 7.77
N TYR A 235 -2.08 -16.32 7.44
CA TYR A 235 -3.33 -15.92 6.81
C TYR A 235 -3.09 -14.89 5.72
N THR A 236 -3.89 -14.95 4.66
CA THR A 236 -4.04 -13.85 3.70
C THR A 236 -5.40 -13.18 3.86
N LEU A 237 -5.44 -11.88 3.66
CA LEU A 237 -6.64 -11.05 3.62
C LEU A 237 -7.04 -10.79 2.16
N ASP A 238 -8.31 -10.93 1.85
CA ASP A 238 -8.89 -10.42 0.60
C ASP A 238 -9.60 -9.07 0.80
N TYR A 239 -9.87 -8.37 -0.31
CA TYR A 239 -10.51 -7.07 -0.33
C TYR A 239 -11.90 -7.02 0.34
N SER A 240 -12.62 -8.15 0.38
CA SER A 240 -13.95 -8.28 0.97
C SER A 240 -13.90 -8.58 2.47
N GLY A 241 -12.70 -8.59 3.08
CA GLY A 241 -12.50 -8.94 4.49
C GLY A 241 -12.42 -10.44 4.76
N GLY A 242 -12.34 -11.27 3.72
CA GLY A 242 -12.13 -12.70 3.87
C GLY A 242 -10.72 -13.01 4.35
N ILE A 243 -10.61 -13.84 5.38
CA ILE A 243 -9.33 -14.28 5.96
C ILE A 243 -9.12 -15.75 5.60
N HIS A 244 -8.06 -16.02 4.84
CA HIS A 244 -7.79 -17.33 4.27
C HIS A 244 -6.56 -17.94 4.96
N PRO A 245 -6.73 -19.04 5.72
CA PRO A 245 -5.59 -19.73 6.33
C PRO A 245 -4.74 -20.40 5.24
N PHE A 246 -3.43 -20.45 5.47
CA PHE A 246 -2.52 -21.27 4.67
C PHE A 246 -1.65 -22.18 5.55
N GLY A 247 -1.11 -23.21 4.90
CA GLY A 247 -0.29 -24.24 5.51
C GLY A 247 -1.06 -25.01 6.59
N GLY A 248 -0.62 -24.88 7.84
CA GLY A 248 -1.24 -25.56 9.00
C GLY A 248 -2.17 -24.68 9.84
N ALA A 249 -2.42 -23.43 9.43
CA ALA A 249 -3.17 -22.50 10.24
C ALA A 249 -4.65 -22.94 10.39
N PRO A 250 -5.24 -22.84 11.60
CA PRO A 250 -6.65 -23.13 11.79
C PRO A 250 -7.53 -22.10 11.06
N ALA A 251 -8.74 -22.47 10.66
CA ALA A 251 -9.71 -21.50 10.18
C ALA A 251 -10.08 -20.50 11.29
N VAL A 252 -10.23 -19.23 10.93
CA VAL A 252 -10.63 -18.15 11.82
C VAL A 252 -11.80 -17.38 11.20
N MET A 253 -12.54 -16.67 12.06
CA MET A 253 -13.61 -15.76 11.62
C MET A 253 -13.13 -14.32 11.74
N SER A 254 -13.49 -13.50 10.76
CA SER A 254 -13.44 -12.04 10.90
C SER A 254 -14.75 -11.54 11.52
N SER A 255 -14.67 -10.50 12.35
CA SER A 255 -15.86 -9.80 12.88
C SER A 255 -16.56 -8.92 11.83
N ALA A 256 -15.91 -8.64 10.70
CA ALA A 256 -16.47 -7.88 9.60
C ALA A 256 -16.20 -8.52 8.23
N SER A 257 -17.14 -8.31 7.31
CA SER A 257 -17.06 -8.75 5.91
C SER A 257 -17.84 -7.79 5.02
N TRP A 258 -17.30 -7.52 3.85
CA TRP A 258 -17.86 -6.64 2.83
C TRP A 258 -17.94 -7.38 1.49
N PRO A 259 -18.90 -8.30 1.30
CA PRO A 259 -18.95 -9.14 0.12
C PRO A 259 -18.95 -8.33 -1.19
N GLY A 260 -17.93 -8.52 -2.02
CA GLY A 260 -17.81 -7.88 -3.33
C GLY A 260 -17.45 -6.39 -3.29
N LYS A 261 -17.06 -5.85 -2.13
CA LYS A 261 -16.59 -4.48 -1.98
C LYS A 261 -15.18 -4.44 -1.45
N ASP A 262 -14.30 -3.66 -2.09
CA ASP A 262 -12.87 -3.52 -1.77
C ASP A 262 -12.65 -2.70 -0.50
N GLU A 263 -13.18 -3.13 0.64
CA GLU A 263 -13.17 -2.33 1.89
C GLU A 263 -12.06 -2.71 2.84
N ALA A 264 -11.63 -3.97 2.85
CA ALA A 264 -10.55 -4.41 3.72
C ALA A 264 -9.19 -3.95 3.16
N ASP A 265 -8.31 -3.50 4.05
CA ASP A 265 -7.10 -2.79 3.66
C ASP A 265 -5.82 -3.50 4.12
N SER A 266 -5.59 -3.60 5.42
CA SER A 266 -4.44 -4.34 5.98
C SER A 266 -4.87 -5.22 7.16
N LEU A 267 -4.06 -6.22 7.50
CA LEU A 267 -4.25 -7.03 8.70
C LEU A 267 -2.96 -7.16 9.49
N VAL A 268 -3.09 -7.25 10.81
CA VAL A 268 -1.99 -7.56 11.72
C VAL A 268 -2.37 -8.70 12.66
N VAL A 269 -1.37 -9.44 13.13
CA VAL A 269 -1.54 -10.48 14.17
C VAL A 269 -1.50 -9.86 15.57
N TRP A 270 -2.31 -10.37 16.49
CA TRP A 270 -2.17 -10.08 17.92
C TRP A 270 -0.98 -10.86 18.49
N THR A 271 0.06 -10.13 18.92
CA THR A 271 1.34 -10.72 19.34
C THR A 271 1.24 -11.59 20.59
N SER A 272 0.26 -11.33 21.46
CA SER A 272 -0.04 -12.15 22.65
C SER A 272 -1.18 -13.14 22.44
N ALA A 273 -1.61 -13.40 21.20
CA ALA A 273 -2.67 -14.38 20.95
C ALA A 273 -2.35 -15.74 21.61
N PRO A 274 -3.32 -16.37 22.31
CA PRO A 274 -3.08 -17.66 22.94
C PRO A 274 -2.59 -18.67 21.92
N ALA A 275 -1.61 -19.47 22.30
CA ALA A 275 -1.08 -20.49 21.41
C ALA A 275 -2.23 -21.38 20.91
N GLY A 276 -2.32 -21.58 19.59
CA GLY A 276 -3.36 -22.41 18.96
C GLY A 276 -4.73 -21.74 18.81
N SER A 277 -4.86 -20.49 19.28
CA SER A 277 -6.00 -19.63 19.03
C SER A 277 -5.46 -18.31 18.48
N PRO A 278 -4.98 -18.29 17.23
CA PRO A 278 -4.48 -17.07 16.61
C PRO A 278 -5.62 -16.04 16.46
N GLY A 279 -5.24 -14.79 16.39
CA GLY A 279 -6.15 -13.67 16.21
C GLY A 279 -5.37 -12.41 15.84
N GLY A 280 -6.10 -11.36 15.51
CA GLY A 280 -5.53 -10.05 15.24
C GLY A 280 -6.61 -9.08 14.81
N TRP A 281 -6.22 -8.06 14.04
CA TRP A 281 -7.13 -7.04 13.55
C TRP A 281 -6.97 -6.80 12.06
N VAL A 282 -8.09 -6.46 11.41
CA VAL A 282 -8.19 -5.96 10.04
C VAL A 282 -8.58 -4.49 10.11
N LEU A 283 -7.95 -3.67 9.27
CA LEU A 283 -8.33 -2.29 9.01
C LEU A 283 -9.24 -2.24 7.79
N ASP A 284 -10.31 -1.46 7.85
CA ASP A 284 -11.03 -1.03 6.66
C ASP A 284 -10.59 0.35 6.15
N ARG A 285 -10.97 0.66 4.91
CA ARG A 285 -10.64 1.91 4.20
C ARG A 285 -11.13 3.18 4.92
N GLN A 286 -12.11 3.05 5.81
CA GLN A 286 -12.72 4.14 6.58
C GLN A 286 -12.09 4.30 7.97
N GLY A 287 -11.12 3.47 8.34
CA GLY A 287 -10.38 3.58 9.60
C GLY A 287 -10.96 2.73 10.74
N GLU A 288 -12.02 1.95 10.52
CA GLU A 288 -12.49 1.04 11.56
C GLU A 288 -11.57 -0.19 11.67
N VAL A 289 -11.45 -0.70 12.90
CA VAL A 289 -10.58 -1.83 13.24
C VAL A 289 -11.45 -3.00 13.69
N HIS A 290 -11.32 -4.12 12.97
CA HIS A 290 -12.17 -5.30 13.12
C HIS A 290 -11.34 -6.49 13.61
N ALA A 291 -11.74 -7.06 14.76
CA ALA A 291 -11.05 -8.22 15.30
C ALA A 291 -11.28 -9.47 14.43
N TRP A 292 -10.30 -10.35 14.39
CA TRP A 292 -10.43 -11.70 13.84
C TRP A 292 -9.80 -12.73 14.78
N GLY A 293 -10.28 -13.97 14.69
CA GLY A 293 -9.82 -15.06 15.53
C GLY A 293 -10.05 -14.77 17.02
N SER A 294 -9.01 -14.92 17.84
CA SER A 294 -9.06 -14.74 19.30
C SER A 294 -8.87 -13.30 19.79
N ALA A 295 -8.60 -12.35 18.91
CA ALA A 295 -8.24 -10.99 19.32
C ALA A 295 -9.43 -10.27 19.99
N PRO A 296 -9.16 -9.42 21.00
CA PRO A 296 -10.19 -8.59 21.60
C PRO A 296 -10.68 -7.54 20.61
N VAL A 297 -11.94 -7.12 20.76
CA VAL A 297 -12.49 -6.01 19.97
C VAL A 297 -11.89 -4.70 20.45
N LEU A 298 -11.26 -3.97 19.53
CA LEU A 298 -10.69 -2.63 19.78
C LEU A 298 -11.39 -1.58 18.89
N ARG A 299 -11.09 -0.31 19.16
CA ARG A 299 -11.61 0.84 18.41
C ARG A 299 -10.48 1.82 18.14
N ALA A 300 -10.41 2.30 16.90
CA ALA A 300 -9.56 3.43 16.56
C ALA A 300 -10.09 4.71 17.22
N SER A 301 -9.19 5.61 17.60
CA SER A 301 -9.52 6.95 18.10
C SER A 301 -10.11 7.87 17.02
N GLN A 302 -9.92 7.52 15.75
CA GLN A 302 -10.43 8.27 14.61
C GLN A 302 -10.91 7.30 13.52
N THR A 303 -12.03 7.65 12.90
CA THR A 303 -12.58 7.00 11.70
C THR A 303 -13.16 8.07 10.77
N TRP A 304 -13.34 7.74 9.50
CA TRP A 304 -13.85 8.65 8.48
C TRP A 304 -14.99 7.98 7.71
N ALA A 305 -16.18 8.03 8.30
CA ALA A 305 -17.37 7.43 7.70
C ALA A 305 -17.61 7.92 6.27
N GLY A 306 -17.67 6.99 5.32
CA GLY A 306 -17.89 7.28 3.90
C GLY A 306 -16.66 7.79 3.15
N TRP A 307 -15.48 7.79 3.78
CA TRP A 307 -14.27 8.32 3.17
C TRP A 307 -13.16 7.27 3.19
N ASP A 308 -12.66 6.97 2.00
CA ASP A 308 -11.54 6.06 1.79
C ASP A 308 -10.23 6.84 1.97
N ILE A 309 -9.63 6.73 3.16
CA ILE A 309 -8.41 7.45 3.56
C ILE A 309 -7.53 6.68 4.55
N ALA A 310 -8.01 5.61 5.18
CA ALA A 310 -7.14 4.77 6.00
C ALA A 310 -6.21 3.96 5.10
N ARG A 311 -4.91 3.93 5.44
CA ARG A 311 -3.87 3.34 4.58
C ARG A 311 -2.99 2.31 5.26
N GLY A 312 -3.02 2.21 6.59
CA GLY A 312 -2.15 1.26 7.28
C GLY A 312 -2.58 0.96 8.70
N LEU A 313 -2.27 -0.26 9.13
CA LEU A 313 -2.48 -0.76 10.48
C LEU A 313 -1.17 -1.36 10.97
N ALA A 314 -0.67 -0.90 12.11
CA ALA A 314 0.55 -1.43 12.68
C ALA A 314 0.44 -1.62 14.18
N GLY A 315 0.86 -2.81 14.63
CA GLY A 315 1.08 -3.13 16.02
C GLY A 315 2.57 -3.24 16.32
N ALA A 316 2.97 -3.27 17.59
CA ALA A 316 4.36 -3.62 17.94
C ALA A 316 4.81 -4.92 17.23
N GLY A 317 5.91 -4.83 16.47
CA GLY A 317 6.47 -5.93 15.68
C GLY A 317 5.66 -6.35 14.46
N SER A 318 4.67 -5.56 14.05
CA SER A 318 3.89 -5.76 12.84
C SER A 318 3.67 -4.45 12.10
N GLY A 319 3.17 -4.57 10.88
CA GLY A 319 2.89 -3.44 10.00
C GLY A 319 2.05 -3.92 8.84
N GLY A 320 1.47 -2.96 8.16
CA GLY A 320 0.56 -3.16 7.06
C GLY A 320 0.35 -1.85 6.33
N GLY A 321 0.26 -1.92 5.02
CA GLY A 321 0.03 -0.77 4.17
C GLY A 321 -0.94 -1.07 3.04
N SER A 322 -1.38 -0.02 2.38
CA SER A 322 -2.18 -0.05 1.18
C SER A 322 -1.96 1.19 0.34
N THR A 323 -2.49 1.14 -0.87
CA THR A 323 -2.54 2.29 -1.76
C THR A 323 -3.99 2.58 -2.13
N GLU A 324 -4.20 3.75 -2.71
CA GLU A 324 -5.45 4.08 -3.39
C GLU A 324 -5.88 3.01 -4.40
N ARG A 325 -7.19 2.92 -4.65
CA ARG A 325 -7.72 2.09 -5.74
C ARG A 325 -7.47 2.77 -7.09
N LEU A 326 -7.18 1.99 -8.12
CA LEU A 326 -7.11 2.55 -9.48
C LEU A 326 -8.47 3.06 -9.95
N ILE A 327 -9.55 2.33 -9.64
CA ILE A 327 -10.92 2.76 -9.90
C ILE A 327 -11.56 3.06 -8.55
N LEU A 328 -12.03 4.29 -8.41
CA LEU A 328 -12.58 4.80 -7.15
C LEU A 328 -14.07 4.52 -7.07
N ASP A 329 -14.56 4.29 -5.85
CA ASP A 329 -15.99 4.27 -5.61
C ASP A 329 -16.60 5.64 -5.91
N ALA A 330 -17.91 5.62 -6.17
CA ALA A 330 -18.67 6.82 -6.45
C ALA A 330 -18.60 7.80 -5.27
N GLN A 331 -17.98 8.97 -5.47
CA GLN A 331 -17.94 10.04 -4.47
C GLN A 331 -18.75 11.26 -4.96
N PRO A 332 -19.96 11.51 -4.43
CA PRO A 332 -20.79 12.65 -4.83
C PRO A 332 -20.41 13.94 -4.07
N LEU A 333 -19.14 14.30 -4.06
CA LEU A 333 -18.65 15.50 -3.38
C LEU A 333 -19.14 16.77 -4.11
N ARG A 334 -19.67 17.73 -3.34
CA ARG A 334 -20.14 19.02 -3.86
C ARG A 334 -20.24 20.07 -2.76
N ASP A 335 -20.12 21.33 -3.15
CA ASP A 335 -20.28 22.47 -2.25
C ASP A 335 -20.90 23.69 -2.97
N GLY A 336 -20.69 24.89 -2.43
CA GLY A 336 -21.16 26.14 -3.04
C GLY A 336 -20.42 26.54 -4.32
N TRP A 337 -19.23 25.99 -4.58
CA TRP A 337 -18.50 26.21 -5.83
C TRP A 337 -19.00 25.29 -6.93
N GLY A 338 -19.26 24.00 -6.65
CA GLY A 338 -19.73 23.04 -7.64
C GLY A 338 -19.60 21.59 -7.18
N ALA A 339 -19.86 20.65 -8.10
CA ALA A 339 -19.56 19.24 -7.90
C ALA A 339 -18.09 18.94 -8.23
N TYR A 340 -17.49 18.02 -7.48
CA TYR A 340 -16.17 17.46 -7.77
C TYR A 340 -16.31 16.15 -8.53
N PHE A 341 -15.51 16.00 -9.59
CA PHE A 341 -15.51 14.81 -10.44
C PHE A 341 -14.09 14.28 -10.60
N ASN A 342 -13.81 13.14 -10.00
CA ASN A 342 -12.57 12.40 -10.23
C ASN A 342 -12.71 11.50 -11.47
N GLN A 343 -11.77 11.53 -12.41
CA GLN A 343 -11.81 10.76 -13.66
C GLN A 343 -11.79 9.25 -13.44
N ARG A 344 -11.31 8.77 -12.27
CA ARG A 344 -11.24 7.36 -11.87
C ARG A 344 -12.53 6.85 -11.20
N ASP A 345 -13.53 7.69 -10.98
CA ASP A 345 -14.80 7.29 -10.37
C ASP A 345 -15.56 6.26 -11.23
N VAL A 346 -15.95 5.15 -10.61
CA VAL A 346 -16.58 3.98 -11.26
C VAL A 346 -17.79 4.32 -12.13
N ARG A 347 -18.49 5.42 -11.85
CA ARG A 347 -19.68 5.84 -12.62
C ARG A 347 -19.37 6.20 -14.07
N TRP A 348 -18.15 6.65 -14.35
CA TRP A 348 -17.74 7.08 -15.69
C TRP A 348 -16.34 6.65 -16.09
N ALA A 349 -15.54 6.11 -15.18
CA ALA A 349 -14.17 5.67 -15.42
C ALA A 349 -14.03 4.86 -16.71
N SER A 350 -14.95 3.92 -16.96
CA SER A 350 -14.94 3.03 -18.13
C SER A 350 -15.57 3.62 -19.40
N ALA A 351 -16.19 4.81 -19.33
CA ALA A 351 -16.78 5.45 -20.50
C ALA A 351 -15.70 5.82 -21.53
N GLY A 352 -15.96 5.58 -22.81
CA GLY A 352 -15.00 5.87 -23.87
C GLY A 352 -15.00 7.36 -24.25
N VAL A 353 -13.83 8.00 -24.22
CA VAL A 353 -13.62 9.38 -24.68
C VAL A 353 -13.50 9.37 -26.20
N GLY A 354 -14.50 9.87 -26.91
CA GLY A 354 -14.51 9.87 -28.38
C GLY A 354 -14.38 8.46 -29.00
N GLY A 355 -14.74 7.41 -28.26
CA GLY A 355 -14.60 6.01 -28.68
C GLY A 355 -13.16 5.46 -28.65
N THR A 356 -12.22 6.12 -27.98
CA THR A 356 -10.80 5.75 -27.97
C THR A 356 -10.38 5.06 -26.67
N PHE A 357 -10.08 5.85 -25.63
CA PHE A 357 -9.64 5.39 -24.31
C PHE A 357 -10.70 5.68 -23.25
N PRO A 358 -10.69 4.93 -22.14
CA PRO A 358 -11.60 5.17 -21.03
C PRO A 358 -11.28 6.50 -20.31
N VAL A 359 -12.29 7.16 -19.73
CA VAL A 359 -12.17 8.41 -18.96
C VAL A 359 -11.10 8.30 -17.87
N TRP A 360 -11.01 7.17 -17.15
CA TRP A 360 -9.98 7.04 -16.11
C TRP A 360 -8.57 7.22 -16.64
N LYS A 361 -8.32 6.91 -17.92
CA LYS A 361 -6.98 6.92 -18.51
C LYS A 361 -6.58 8.28 -19.10
N ILE A 362 -7.52 8.99 -19.73
CA ILE A 362 -7.23 10.23 -20.47
C ILE A 362 -8.20 11.39 -20.17
N GLY A 363 -9.05 11.26 -19.16
CA GLY A 363 -10.21 12.11 -18.95
C GLY A 363 -10.01 13.28 -17.99
N CYS A 364 -8.79 13.76 -17.76
CA CYS A 364 -8.53 14.89 -16.86
C CYS A 364 -9.29 16.14 -17.31
N LEU A 365 -9.06 16.60 -18.55
CA LEU A 365 -9.77 17.76 -19.12
C LEU A 365 -11.29 17.53 -19.28
N VAL A 366 -11.71 16.29 -19.53
CA VAL A 366 -13.13 15.91 -19.58
C VAL A 366 -13.80 16.11 -18.21
N SER A 367 -13.11 15.70 -17.14
CA SER A 367 -13.60 15.81 -15.77
C SER A 367 -13.56 17.26 -15.27
N ASP A 368 -12.49 18.00 -15.59
CA ASP A 368 -12.39 19.43 -15.31
C ASP A 368 -13.50 20.22 -15.98
N LEU A 369 -13.78 19.96 -17.26
CA LEU A 369 -14.87 20.61 -17.97
C LEU A 369 -16.21 20.30 -17.31
N ALA A 370 -16.46 19.05 -16.88
CA ALA A 370 -17.67 18.72 -16.13
C ALA A 370 -17.79 19.51 -14.82
N MET A 371 -16.67 19.71 -14.10
CA MET A 371 -16.64 20.52 -12.87
C MET A 371 -16.99 21.99 -13.18
N VAL A 372 -16.47 22.56 -14.26
CA VAL A 372 -16.82 23.91 -14.73
C VAL A 372 -18.30 24.01 -15.11
N TYR A 373 -18.86 23.05 -15.83
CA TYR A 373 -20.30 23.01 -16.10
C TYR A 373 -21.12 22.98 -14.81
N SER A 374 -20.71 22.17 -13.82
CA SER A 374 -21.39 22.15 -12.53
C SER A 374 -21.28 23.47 -11.78
N HIS A 375 -20.16 24.19 -11.87
CA HIS A 375 -19.96 25.50 -11.26
C HIS A 375 -20.98 26.53 -11.78
N PHE A 376 -21.25 26.50 -13.09
CA PHE A 376 -22.27 27.33 -13.72
C PHE A 376 -23.71 26.79 -13.62
N GLY A 377 -23.94 25.79 -12.77
CA GLY A 377 -25.28 25.27 -12.47
C GLY A 377 -25.81 24.21 -13.43
N HIS A 378 -25.01 23.72 -14.38
CA HIS A 378 -25.39 22.63 -15.29
C HIS A 378 -25.22 21.26 -14.65
N GLN A 379 -26.06 20.95 -13.66
CA GLN A 379 -25.93 19.75 -12.79
C GLN A 379 -26.08 18.40 -13.50
N SER A 380 -26.66 18.37 -14.71
CA SER A 380 -26.81 17.14 -15.50
C SER A 380 -25.56 16.75 -16.28
N VAL A 381 -24.54 17.62 -16.32
CA VAL A 381 -23.30 17.37 -17.05
C VAL A 381 -22.32 16.64 -16.13
N SER A 382 -21.83 15.50 -16.60
CA SER A 382 -20.85 14.64 -15.93
C SER A 382 -19.71 14.28 -16.90
N PRO A 383 -18.61 13.70 -16.41
CA PRO A 383 -17.54 13.23 -17.29
C PRO A 383 -18.03 12.25 -18.35
N ALA A 384 -18.98 11.35 -18.00
CA ALA A 384 -19.59 10.42 -18.96
C ALA A 384 -20.39 11.12 -20.06
N THR A 385 -21.19 12.15 -19.72
CA THR A 385 -21.98 12.86 -20.74
C THR A 385 -21.08 13.63 -21.69
N ILE A 386 -19.98 14.21 -21.17
CA ILE A 386 -18.97 14.89 -22.00
C ILE A 386 -18.26 13.88 -22.90
N ALA A 387 -17.76 12.77 -22.35
CA ALA A 387 -17.05 11.73 -23.10
C ALA A 387 -17.88 11.14 -24.25
N ALA A 388 -19.20 11.07 -24.09
CA ALA A 388 -20.13 10.56 -25.10
C ALA A 388 -20.35 11.50 -26.31
N HIS A 389 -19.88 12.75 -26.27
CA HIS A 389 -20.02 13.68 -27.40
C HIS A 389 -19.05 13.36 -28.54
N GLY A 390 -19.51 12.58 -29.52
CA GLY A 390 -18.68 12.14 -30.66
C GLY A 390 -18.10 13.26 -31.55
N GLY A 391 -18.66 14.48 -31.49
CA GLY A 391 -18.15 15.65 -32.24
C GLY A 391 -17.17 16.52 -31.46
N TRP A 392 -16.83 16.16 -30.23
CA TRP A 392 -16.00 16.97 -29.34
C TRP A 392 -14.55 16.49 -29.27
N PHE A 393 -14.23 15.33 -29.85
CA PHE A 393 -12.91 14.71 -29.76
C PHE A 393 -12.35 14.32 -31.12
N ASP A 394 -11.02 14.35 -31.24
CA ASP A 394 -10.32 13.74 -32.36
C ASP A 394 -10.11 12.22 -32.18
N GLY A 395 -9.47 11.59 -33.17
CA GLY A 395 -9.21 10.15 -33.17
C GLY A 395 -8.22 9.66 -32.10
N SER A 396 -7.59 10.58 -31.36
CA SER A 396 -6.73 10.27 -30.19
C SER A 396 -7.44 10.52 -28.86
N GLY A 397 -8.67 11.04 -28.88
CA GLY A 397 -9.42 11.44 -27.69
C GLY A 397 -9.11 12.86 -27.22
N ALA A 398 -8.35 13.66 -27.99
CA ALA A 398 -8.09 15.05 -27.63
C ALA A 398 -9.33 15.91 -27.88
N ILE A 399 -9.66 16.79 -26.93
CA ILE A 399 -10.84 17.64 -27.01
C ILE A 399 -10.64 18.80 -28.00
N TYR A 400 -11.66 19.10 -28.80
CA TYR A 400 -11.66 20.28 -29.66
C TYR A 400 -12.03 21.55 -28.90
N ASN A 401 -11.45 22.68 -29.28
CA ASN A 401 -11.77 23.98 -28.68
C ASN A 401 -13.26 24.33 -28.76
N SER A 402 -13.99 23.83 -29.77
CA SER A 402 -15.43 24.02 -29.91
C SER A 402 -16.25 23.40 -28.77
N ALA A 403 -15.73 22.36 -28.11
CA ALA A 403 -16.35 21.69 -26.98
C ALA A 403 -16.22 22.47 -25.66
N LEU A 404 -15.28 23.41 -25.58
CA LEU A 404 -15.01 24.20 -24.38
C LEU A 404 -16.04 25.33 -24.17
N ASN A 405 -16.97 25.54 -25.11
CA ASN A 405 -17.99 26.58 -25.00
C ASN A 405 -19.07 26.19 -23.98
N VAL A 406 -19.05 26.81 -22.81
CA VAL A 406 -20.09 26.63 -21.78
C VAL A 406 -21.26 27.61 -22.05
N PRO A 407 -22.52 27.15 -22.06
CA PRO A 407 -23.66 28.01 -22.34
C PRO A 407 -23.73 29.24 -21.42
N GLY A 408 -23.86 30.42 -22.02
CA GLY A 408 -23.98 31.69 -21.27
C GLY A 408 -22.66 32.31 -20.83
N HIS A 409 -21.52 31.66 -21.12
CA HIS A 409 -20.18 32.11 -20.71
C HIS A 409 -19.24 32.25 -21.90
N THR A 410 -18.23 33.10 -21.74
CA THR A 410 -17.17 33.28 -22.74
C THR A 410 -15.95 32.46 -22.37
N THR A 411 -15.48 31.63 -23.29
CA THR A 411 -14.26 30.84 -23.11
C THR A 411 -13.06 31.55 -23.70
N VAL A 412 -12.01 31.71 -22.90
CA VAL A 412 -10.74 32.33 -23.31
C VAL A 412 -9.62 31.31 -23.12
N VAL A 413 -9.03 30.87 -24.23
CA VAL A 413 -7.90 29.93 -24.24
C VAL A 413 -6.61 30.70 -24.49
N VAL A 414 -5.63 30.54 -23.60
CA VAL A 414 -4.32 31.20 -23.69
C VAL A 414 -3.22 30.13 -23.64
N ARG A 415 -2.38 30.10 -24.69
CA ARG A 415 -1.12 29.36 -24.70
C ARG A 415 -0.05 30.17 -23.98
N ASP A 416 0.81 29.48 -23.23
CA ASP A 416 1.87 30.07 -22.42
C ASP A 416 1.40 31.26 -21.54
N PRO A 417 0.35 31.06 -20.71
CA PRO A 417 -0.23 32.13 -19.91
C PRO A 417 0.76 32.64 -18.86
N SER A 418 0.78 33.96 -18.64
CA SER A 418 1.52 34.52 -17.50
C SER A 418 0.84 34.20 -16.18
N ALA A 419 1.62 34.01 -15.11
CA ALA A 419 1.09 33.81 -13.77
C ALA A 419 0.15 34.96 -13.34
N ALA A 420 0.46 36.20 -13.75
CA ALA A 420 -0.38 37.37 -13.48
C ALA A 420 -1.74 37.29 -14.18
N TRP A 421 -1.80 36.76 -15.40
CA TRP A 421 -3.06 36.56 -16.12
C TRP A 421 -3.94 35.52 -15.43
N ILE A 422 -3.38 34.36 -15.08
CA ILE A 422 -4.10 33.31 -14.34
C ILE A 422 -4.64 33.89 -13.02
N ALA A 423 -3.77 34.57 -12.27
CA ALA A 423 -4.15 35.19 -11.01
C ALA A 423 -5.29 36.19 -11.17
N ALA A 424 -5.30 36.98 -12.25
CA ALA A 424 -6.37 37.93 -12.53
C ALA A 424 -7.71 37.24 -12.82
N GLN A 425 -7.72 36.17 -13.61
CA GLN A 425 -8.94 35.40 -13.91
C GLN A 425 -9.51 34.73 -12.66
N VAL A 426 -8.67 33.98 -11.94
CA VAL A 426 -9.10 33.31 -10.70
C VAL A 426 -9.52 34.33 -9.64
N GLY A 427 -8.83 35.48 -9.56
CA GLY A 427 -9.18 36.58 -8.64
C GLY A 427 -10.50 37.28 -8.97
N ALA A 428 -10.98 37.20 -10.22
CA ALA A 428 -12.30 37.67 -10.62
C ALA A 428 -13.42 36.65 -10.33
N GLY A 429 -13.09 35.47 -9.80
CA GLY A 429 -14.03 34.39 -9.53
C GLY A 429 -14.30 33.49 -10.74
N HIS A 430 -13.55 33.64 -11.83
CA HIS A 430 -13.69 32.76 -12.99
C HIS A 430 -13.02 31.41 -12.70
N PRO A 431 -13.68 30.27 -12.99
CA PRO A 431 -12.98 28.99 -12.99
C PRO A 431 -11.93 28.99 -14.12
N VAL A 432 -10.76 28.44 -13.83
CA VAL A 432 -9.65 28.36 -14.80
C VAL A 432 -9.12 26.94 -14.85
N ILE A 433 -9.21 26.28 -16.00
CA ILE A 433 -8.52 25.00 -16.21
C ILE A 433 -7.10 25.29 -16.68
N VAL A 434 -6.09 24.63 -16.08
CA VAL A 434 -4.69 24.75 -16.50
C VAL A 434 -4.16 23.41 -16.99
N GLY A 435 -3.50 23.41 -18.15
CA GLY A 435 -2.79 22.27 -18.71
C GLY A 435 -1.29 22.36 -18.41
N MET A 436 -0.72 21.27 -17.91
CA MET A 436 0.67 21.17 -17.47
C MET A 436 1.38 20.00 -18.15
N ASN A 437 2.67 20.17 -18.47
CA ASN A 437 3.51 19.06 -18.94
C ASN A 437 3.98 18.23 -17.75
N LEU A 438 3.89 16.91 -17.82
CA LEU A 438 4.34 16.03 -16.74
C LEU A 438 5.86 15.83 -16.78
N PRO A 439 6.57 15.76 -15.63
CA PRO A 439 7.99 15.39 -15.58
C PRO A 439 8.28 14.02 -16.20
N SER A 440 7.34 13.08 -16.10
CA SER A 440 7.39 11.73 -16.69
C SER A 440 7.09 11.69 -18.20
N GLY A 441 6.76 12.85 -18.81
CA GLY A 441 6.17 12.93 -20.14
C GLY A 441 4.64 12.80 -20.11
N GLY A 442 3.98 13.46 -21.08
CA GLY A 442 2.52 13.58 -21.13
C GLY A 442 2.01 14.92 -20.61
N THR A 443 0.69 15.03 -20.43
CA THR A 443 0.03 16.24 -19.94
C THR A 443 -1.01 15.90 -18.89
N HIS A 444 -1.29 16.84 -17.99
CA HIS A 444 -2.37 16.76 -17.01
C HIS A 444 -3.10 18.09 -16.93
N PHE A 445 -4.40 18.02 -16.66
CA PHE A 445 -5.27 19.18 -16.51
C PHE A 445 -5.89 19.16 -15.11
N VAL A 446 -6.04 20.36 -14.55
CA VAL A 446 -6.74 20.58 -13.29
C VAL A 446 -7.53 21.89 -13.35
N VAL A 447 -8.59 22.02 -12.55
CA VAL A 447 -9.36 23.27 -12.43
C VAL A 447 -8.99 24.05 -11.17
N LEU A 448 -8.56 25.30 -11.37
CA LEU A 448 -8.37 26.29 -10.32
C LEU A 448 -9.72 26.87 -9.93
N THR A 449 -10.04 26.78 -8.64
CA THR A 449 -11.36 27.11 -8.07
C THR A 449 -11.37 28.44 -7.31
N GLY A 450 -10.19 28.93 -6.92
CA GLY A 450 -10.03 30.18 -6.19
C GLY A 450 -8.57 30.48 -5.87
N ARG A 451 -8.30 31.67 -5.33
CA ARG A 451 -6.96 32.00 -4.81
C ARG A 451 -6.78 31.41 -3.41
N ASP A 452 -5.61 30.84 -3.15
CA ASP A 452 -5.12 30.56 -1.81
C ASP A 452 -3.99 31.54 -1.47
N GLY A 453 -4.34 32.62 -0.78
CA GLY A 453 -3.41 33.70 -0.50
C GLY A 453 -2.92 34.44 -1.76
N ALA A 454 -1.68 34.94 -1.69
CA ALA A 454 -1.11 35.81 -2.73
C ALA A 454 -0.41 35.06 -3.87
N SER A 455 0.01 33.82 -3.63
CA SER A 455 0.93 33.07 -4.49
C SER A 455 0.45 31.67 -4.86
N ASP A 456 -0.75 31.27 -4.42
CA ASP A 456 -1.27 29.92 -4.66
C ASP A 456 -2.77 29.93 -5.01
N TYR A 457 -3.28 28.77 -5.35
CA TYR A 457 -4.66 28.54 -5.77
C TYR A 457 -5.26 27.33 -5.05
N PHE A 458 -6.57 27.36 -4.84
CA PHE A 458 -7.32 26.14 -4.60
C PHE A 458 -7.59 25.44 -5.92
N VAL A 459 -7.44 24.13 -5.95
CA VAL A 459 -7.58 23.29 -7.14
C VAL A 459 -8.47 22.09 -6.85
N ASN A 460 -9.28 21.71 -7.83
CA ASN A 460 -9.87 20.38 -7.91
C ASN A 460 -9.05 19.57 -8.91
N ASP A 461 -8.36 18.54 -8.45
CA ASP A 461 -7.56 17.65 -9.31
C ASP A 461 -8.40 16.43 -9.70
N PRO A 462 -8.63 16.17 -11.00
CA PRO A 462 -9.47 15.06 -11.43
C PRO A 462 -8.78 13.69 -11.33
N TRP A 463 -7.46 13.63 -11.10
CA TRP A 463 -6.74 12.36 -10.95
C TRP A 463 -6.66 11.91 -9.51
N GLU A 464 -6.10 12.75 -8.63
CA GLU A 464 -5.81 12.41 -7.22
C GLU A 464 -7.07 12.07 -6.42
N GLN A 465 -7.00 11.04 -5.59
CA GLN A 465 -8.11 10.71 -4.69
C GLN A 465 -8.23 11.82 -3.63
N ASN A 466 -9.46 12.19 -3.26
CA ASN A 466 -9.72 13.18 -2.20
C ASN A 466 -9.20 14.60 -2.50
N ALA A 467 -9.08 14.99 -3.78
CA ALA A 467 -8.46 16.26 -4.19
C ALA A 467 -9.44 17.38 -4.58
N MET A 468 -10.49 17.58 -3.78
CA MET A 468 -11.40 18.74 -3.89
C MET A 468 -10.90 19.91 -3.04
N HIS A 469 -10.74 21.10 -3.64
CA HIS A 469 -10.26 22.34 -3.02
C HIS A 469 -8.92 22.19 -2.28
N VAL A 470 -8.00 21.44 -2.87
CA VAL A 470 -6.64 21.29 -2.33
C VAL A 470 -5.73 22.41 -2.83
N ARG A 471 -4.53 22.56 -2.24
CA ARG A 471 -3.59 23.61 -2.66
C ARG A 471 -2.91 23.30 -3.98
N PHE A 472 -2.72 24.31 -4.82
CA PHE A 472 -2.03 24.13 -6.09
C PHE A 472 -0.50 24.00 -5.94
N SER A 473 0.10 24.59 -4.91
CA SER A 473 1.54 24.45 -4.61
C SER A 473 1.89 23.21 -3.77
N GLY A 474 0.90 22.40 -3.36
CA GLY A 474 1.15 21.11 -2.72
C GLY A 474 2.07 20.25 -3.60
N ASP A 475 2.77 19.30 -3.01
CA ASP A 475 3.58 18.39 -3.80
C ASP A 475 2.65 17.54 -4.68
N TRP A 476 2.64 17.77 -5.99
CA TRP A 476 1.85 16.99 -6.93
C TRP A 476 2.77 16.60 -8.09
N PHE A 477 3.26 15.37 -8.01
CA PHE A 477 4.13 14.62 -8.91
C PHE A 477 3.73 14.66 -10.40
N THR A 478 2.56 15.21 -10.71
CA THR A 478 2.03 15.48 -12.05
C THR A 478 2.27 16.92 -12.55
N ARG A 479 3.02 17.77 -11.83
CA ARG A 479 3.10 19.19 -12.20
C ARG A 479 4.45 19.55 -12.79
N GLY A 480 4.44 19.90 -14.06
CA GLY A 480 5.49 20.68 -14.70
C GLY A 480 4.93 22.02 -15.20
N PRO A 481 5.62 22.71 -16.11
CA PRO A 481 5.25 24.05 -16.52
C PRO A 481 3.83 24.08 -17.12
N ILE A 482 3.03 25.05 -16.68
CA ILE A 482 1.74 25.37 -17.29
C ILE A 482 2.02 25.86 -18.72
N TYR A 483 1.45 25.17 -19.71
CA TYR A 483 1.58 25.52 -21.13
C TYR A 483 0.27 26.08 -21.71
N GLU A 484 -0.85 25.92 -21.00
CA GLU A 484 -2.15 26.37 -21.43
C GLU A 484 -3.04 26.70 -20.23
N ALA A 485 -3.87 27.74 -20.36
CA ALA A 485 -4.95 28.02 -19.44
C ALA A 485 -6.24 28.37 -20.20
N ILE A 486 -7.37 27.92 -19.65
CA ILE A 486 -8.71 28.10 -20.20
C ILE A 486 -9.55 28.77 -19.11
N ALA A 487 -9.90 30.04 -19.31
CA ALA A 487 -10.77 30.79 -18.40
C ALA A 487 -12.20 30.83 -18.95
N PHE A 488 -13.18 30.75 -18.04
CA PHE A 488 -14.60 30.84 -18.37
C PHE A 488 -15.21 32.06 -17.67
N VAL A 489 -15.58 33.06 -18.46
CA VAL A 489 -15.97 34.42 -18.04
C VAL A 489 -17.47 34.64 -18.15
#